data_AF-A0A3P8E5E5-F1
#
_entry.id   AF-A0A3P8E5E5-F1
#
_cell.length_a   1.000
_cell.length_b   1.000
_cell.length_c   1.000
_cell.angle_alpha   90.00
_cell.angle_beta   90.00
_cell.angle_gamma   90.00
#
_symmetry.space_group_name_H-M   'P 1'
#
loop_
_entity.id
_entity.type
_entity.pdbx_description
1 polymer ?
#
loop_
_entity_poly.entity_id
_entity_poly.type
_entity_poly.pdbx_seq_one_letter_code
_entity_poly.pdbx_strand_id
1 'polypeptide(L)'
;MKIVFRCCNSGYKDLSQLDIYALSHLLLQPLYDKQRLSSRGDQSKLDKVARILRSFGASNASVWRTMHEWWRDRTAIEKKTADLESLSRPYARELQGWLRQQYTSTFEAEKKSTTKAPPIKVTYERLKKYVDERDSSKVHAFLSSYGWPEDANFEEIIPGVLGLYLDHEEWASVKKMLVLL
;
A
#
# COMPACT_ATOMS: atom_id res chain seq x y z
N MET A 1 -2.13 5.64 -19.50
CA MET A 1 -2.80 6.22 -18.31
C MET A 1 -4.14 5.56 -17.99
N LYS A 2 -5.08 5.40 -18.95
CA LYS A 2 -6.34 4.66 -18.72
C LYS A 2 -6.14 3.21 -18.22
N ILE A 3 -5.02 2.57 -18.60
CA ILE A 3 -4.65 1.21 -18.13
C ILE A 3 -4.38 1.18 -16.63
N VAL A 4 -3.59 2.10 -16.07
CA VAL A 4 -3.28 2.12 -14.61
C VAL A 4 -4.56 2.31 -13.80
N PHE A 5 -5.40 3.26 -14.21
CA PHE A 5 -6.70 3.50 -13.59
C PHE A 5 -7.62 2.28 -13.67
N ARG A 6 -7.66 1.58 -14.82
CA ARG A 6 -8.45 0.35 -14.99
C ARG A 6 -7.90 -0.80 -14.14
N CYS A 7 -6.58 -0.98 -14.05
CA CYS A 7 -5.98 -2.02 -13.21
C CYS A 7 -6.30 -1.78 -11.73
N CYS A 8 -6.09 -0.56 -11.23
CA CYS A 8 -6.42 -0.20 -9.85
C CYS A 8 -7.92 -0.36 -9.54
N ASN A 9 -8.80 0.03 -10.46
CA ASN A 9 -10.25 -0.12 -10.29
C ASN A 9 -10.77 -1.56 -10.49
N SER A 10 -10.03 -2.41 -11.20
CA SER A 10 -10.40 -3.83 -11.42
C SER A 10 -9.92 -4.74 -10.28
N GLY A 11 -9.39 -4.17 -9.19
CA GLY A 11 -8.97 -4.92 -8.01
C GLY A 11 -7.50 -5.36 -8.00
N TYR A 12 -6.69 -4.97 -9.00
CA TYR A 12 -5.24 -5.14 -8.93
C TYR A 12 -4.67 -4.11 -7.95
N LYS A 13 -4.57 -4.51 -6.68
CA LYS A 13 -4.02 -3.69 -5.59
C LYS A 13 -2.53 -3.40 -5.75
N ASP A 14 -1.83 -4.17 -6.60
CA ASP A 14 -0.41 -4.02 -6.85
C ASP A 14 -0.07 -4.06 -8.34
N LEU A 15 0.46 -2.96 -8.85
CA LEU A 15 0.91 -2.81 -10.24
C LEU A 15 2.13 -3.68 -10.56
N SER A 16 2.88 -4.15 -9.55
CA SER A 16 4.03 -5.02 -9.76
C SER A 16 3.67 -6.43 -10.25
N GLN A 17 2.40 -6.84 -10.09
CA GLN A 17 1.90 -8.13 -10.57
C GLN A 17 1.64 -8.14 -12.08
N LEU A 18 1.68 -6.97 -12.72
CA LEU A 18 1.60 -6.84 -14.16
C LEU A 18 2.96 -7.14 -14.80
N ASP A 19 2.96 -7.57 -16.06
CA ASP A 19 4.20 -7.80 -16.80
C ASP A 19 5.08 -6.54 -16.79
N ILE A 20 6.20 -6.63 -16.08
CA ILE A 20 7.11 -5.51 -15.85
C ILE A 20 7.76 -5.04 -17.14
N TYR A 21 8.00 -5.93 -18.11
CA TYR A 21 8.61 -5.55 -19.38
C TYR A 21 7.68 -4.66 -20.19
N ALA A 22 6.40 -5.05 -20.28
CA ALA A 22 5.36 -4.25 -20.90
C ALA A 22 5.14 -2.94 -20.14
N LEU A 23 5.13 -2.97 -18.81
CA LEU A 23 4.90 -1.80 -17.96
C LEU A 23 6.09 -0.82 -18.01
N SER A 24 7.33 -1.32 -18.09
CA SER A 24 8.53 -0.50 -18.23
C SER A 24 8.55 0.22 -19.58
N HIS A 25 8.27 -0.48 -20.69
CA HIS A 25 8.34 0.09 -22.04
C HIS A 25 7.12 0.94 -22.43
N LEU A 26 5.90 0.55 -22.04
CA LEU A 26 4.67 1.24 -22.45
C LEU A 26 4.26 2.36 -21.51
N LEU A 27 4.79 2.37 -20.28
CA LEU A 27 4.28 3.23 -19.21
C LEU A 27 5.40 3.98 -18.49
N LEU A 28 6.34 3.29 -17.85
CA LEU A 28 7.35 3.95 -17.01
C LEU A 28 8.36 4.76 -17.82
N GLN A 29 8.91 4.19 -18.89
CA GLN A 29 9.87 4.83 -19.78
C GLN A 29 9.26 6.07 -20.46
N PRO A 30 8.07 6.00 -21.10
CA PRO A 30 7.42 7.18 -21.68
C PRO A 30 7.05 8.24 -20.64
N LEU A 31 6.67 7.84 -19.42
CA LEU A 31 6.38 8.79 -18.35
C LEU A 31 7.63 9.53 -17.91
N TYR A 32 8.76 8.83 -17.77
CA TYR A 32 10.04 9.40 -17.39
C TYR A 32 10.58 10.36 -18.47
N ASP A 33 10.53 9.95 -19.74
CA ASP A 33 11.04 10.75 -20.87
C ASP A 33 10.24 12.05 -21.05
N LYS A 34 8.93 12.01 -20.81
CA LYS A 34 8.06 13.19 -20.84
C LYS A 34 8.30 14.17 -19.68
N GLN A 35 9.00 13.76 -18.61
CA GLN A 35 9.33 14.68 -17.53
C GLN A 35 10.46 15.62 -17.96
N ARG A 36 10.13 16.92 -18.05
CA ARG A 36 11.17 17.96 -18.10
C ARG A 36 11.86 18.05 -16.73
N LEU A 37 13.18 18.22 -16.74
CA LEU A 37 13.91 18.67 -15.56
C LEU A 37 13.33 20.04 -15.19
N SER A 38 12.65 20.12 -14.05
CA SER A 38 12.10 21.40 -13.60
C SER A 38 13.20 22.18 -12.93
N SER A 39 13.42 23.42 -13.36
CA SER A 39 14.27 24.42 -12.69
C SER A 39 13.65 24.97 -11.39
N ARG A 40 12.43 24.54 -11.04
CA ARG A 40 11.74 24.90 -9.79
C ARG A 40 11.58 23.64 -8.92
N GLY A 41 12.46 23.52 -7.93
CA GLY A 41 12.46 22.50 -6.88
C GLY A 41 13.23 21.23 -7.25
N ASP A 42 14.01 20.71 -6.30
CA ASP A 42 14.89 19.53 -6.37
C ASP A 42 14.17 18.18 -6.64
N GLN A 43 12.97 18.19 -7.23
CA GLN A 43 12.23 16.97 -7.49
C GLN A 43 12.79 16.25 -8.71
N SER A 44 13.30 15.03 -8.47
CA SER A 44 13.81 14.16 -9.52
C SER A 44 12.70 13.77 -10.51
N LYS A 45 13.06 13.42 -11.74
CA LYS A 45 12.09 12.87 -12.71
C LYS A 45 11.38 11.63 -12.16
N LEU A 46 12.09 10.81 -11.38
CA LEU A 46 11.54 9.61 -10.74
C LEU A 46 10.46 9.95 -9.70
N ASP A 47 10.63 11.04 -8.94
CA ASP A 47 9.61 11.50 -7.99
C ASP A 47 8.31 11.92 -8.69
N LYS A 48 8.42 12.53 -9.87
CA LYS A 48 7.26 12.90 -10.69
C LYS A 48 6.54 11.67 -11.20
N VAL A 49 7.27 10.66 -11.70
CA VAL A 49 6.68 9.38 -12.13
C VAL A 49 5.98 8.70 -10.94
N ALA A 50 6.63 8.62 -9.78
CA ALA A 50 6.04 8.04 -8.58
C ALA A 50 4.77 8.79 -8.13
N ARG A 51 4.78 10.13 -8.16
CA ARG A 51 3.59 10.95 -7.86
C ARG A 51 2.44 10.67 -8.81
N ILE A 52 2.74 10.56 -10.10
CA ILE A 52 1.74 10.23 -11.13
C ILE A 52 1.11 8.87 -10.83
N LEU A 53 1.92 7.84 -10.58
CA LEU A 53 1.40 6.50 -10.25
C LEU A 53 0.50 6.53 -9.00
N ARG A 54 0.90 7.27 -7.97
CA ARG A 54 0.08 7.47 -6.75
C ARG A 54 -1.25 8.17 -7.04
N SER A 55 -1.26 9.18 -7.91
CA SER A 55 -2.52 9.88 -8.28
C SER A 55 -3.53 8.98 -8.99
N PHE A 56 -3.11 7.84 -9.53
CA PHE A 56 -4.01 6.84 -10.13
C PHE A 56 -4.44 5.75 -9.14
N GLY A 57 -4.09 5.86 -7.86
CA GLY A 57 -4.54 4.97 -6.80
C GLY A 57 -3.54 3.88 -6.39
N ALA A 58 -2.31 3.91 -6.92
CA ALA A 58 -1.26 2.98 -6.47
C ALA A 58 -0.75 3.35 -5.07
N SER A 59 -0.65 2.38 -4.17
CA SER A 59 -0.08 2.58 -2.83
C SER A 59 1.42 2.87 -2.89
N ASN A 60 1.97 3.50 -1.84
CA ASN A 60 3.41 3.77 -1.75
C ASN A 60 4.23 2.48 -1.90
N ALA A 61 3.82 1.40 -1.24
CA ALA A 61 4.46 0.09 -1.34
C ALA A 61 4.40 -0.49 -2.77
N SER A 62 3.26 -0.37 -3.46
CA SER A 62 3.13 -0.84 -4.85
C SER A 62 3.99 -0.02 -5.80
N VAL A 63 4.04 1.30 -5.64
CA VAL A 63 4.90 2.18 -6.45
C VAL A 63 6.38 1.85 -6.23
N TRP A 64 6.80 1.65 -4.98
CA TRP A 64 8.17 1.26 -4.66
C TRP A 64 8.52 -0.09 -5.32
N ARG A 65 7.64 -1.09 -5.20
CA ARG A 65 7.84 -2.43 -5.80
C ARG A 65 7.88 -2.37 -7.32
N THR A 66 7.03 -1.56 -7.94
CA THR A 66 7.02 -1.32 -9.40
C THR A 66 8.33 -0.70 -9.87
N MET A 67 8.85 0.30 -9.14
CA MET A 67 10.15 0.92 -9.43
C MET A 67 11.32 -0.04 -9.20
N HIS A 68 11.20 -0.94 -8.21
CA HIS A 68 12.18 -1.99 -7.93
C HIS A 68 12.26 -3.03 -9.06
N GLU A 69 11.12 -3.48 -9.58
CA GLU A 69 11.10 -4.39 -10.72
C GLU A 69 11.63 -3.71 -12.00
N TRP A 70 11.35 -2.41 -12.19
CA TRP A 70 11.96 -1.64 -13.28
C TRP A 70 13.49 -1.54 -13.15
N TRP A 71 14.00 -1.37 -11.92
CA TRP A 71 15.44 -1.40 -11.65
C TRP A 71 16.06 -2.76 -12.01
N ARG A 72 15.40 -3.87 -11.67
CA ARG A 72 15.87 -5.21 -12.01
C ARG A 72 15.93 -5.43 -13.52
N ASP A 73 14.89 -5.02 -14.24
CA ASP A 73 14.83 -5.07 -15.71
C ASP A 73 15.97 -4.25 -16.34
N ARG A 74 16.16 -3.00 -15.89
CA ARG A 74 17.25 -2.13 -16.35
C ARG A 74 18.63 -2.70 -16.05
N THR A 75 18.84 -3.26 -14.87
CA THR A 75 20.10 -3.91 -14.50
C THR A 75 20.40 -5.10 -15.42
N ALA A 76 19.38 -5.87 -15.81
CA ALA A 76 19.54 -7.00 -16.72
C ALA A 76 19.89 -6.55 -18.15
N ILE A 77 19.29 -5.44 -18.62
CA ILE A 77 19.59 -4.84 -19.93
C ILE A 77 21.02 -4.27 -19.96
N GLU A 78 21.39 -3.49 -18.94
CA GLU A 78 22.73 -2.89 -18.85
C GLU A 78 23.83 -3.94 -18.78
N LYS A 79 23.64 -5.05 -18.06
CA LYS A 79 24.61 -6.16 -18.01
C LYS A 79 24.82 -6.87 -19.35
N LYS A 80 23.81 -6.84 -20.22
CA LYS A 80 23.84 -7.51 -21.54
C LYS A 80 24.34 -6.58 -22.66
N THR A 81 24.49 -5.29 -22.37
CA THR A 81 24.83 -4.27 -23.37
C THR A 81 26.23 -3.74 -23.11
N ALA A 82 27.12 -3.84 -24.11
CA ALA A 82 28.50 -3.38 -23.97
C ALA A 82 28.64 -1.85 -24.00
N ASP A 83 27.69 -1.16 -24.63
CA ASP A 83 27.62 0.29 -24.71
C ASP A 83 26.48 0.84 -23.84
N LEU A 84 26.84 1.43 -22.70
CA LEU A 84 25.89 1.97 -21.74
C LEU A 84 25.37 3.36 -22.15
N GLU A 85 26.08 4.09 -23.01
CA GLU A 85 25.70 5.47 -23.37
C GLU A 85 24.58 5.53 -24.42
N SER A 86 24.42 4.47 -25.22
CA SER A 86 23.28 4.31 -26.13
C SER A 86 21.97 3.91 -25.45
N LEU A 87 22.00 3.55 -24.16
CA LEU A 87 20.81 3.17 -23.41
C LEU A 87 20.01 4.41 -22.96
N SER A 88 18.69 4.34 -23.14
CA SER A 88 17.77 5.34 -22.64
C SER A 88 17.76 5.36 -21.10
N ARG A 89 17.94 6.55 -20.51
CA ARG A 89 17.77 6.80 -19.07
C ARG A 89 16.35 6.48 -18.60
N PRO A 90 16.11 6.16 -17.31
CA PRO A 90 17.07 6.18 -16.20
C PRO A 90 18.01 4.97 -16.20
N TYR A 91 19.25 5.20 -15.77
CA TYR A 91 20.20 4.12 -15.52
C TYR A 91 19.85 3.35 -14.25
N ALA A 92 20.28 2.09 -14.15
CA ALA A 92 20.05 1.25 -12.99
C ALA A 92 20.55 1.89 -11.69
N ARG A 93 21.68 2.60 -11.73
CA ARG A 93 22.23 3.36 -10.58
C ARG A 93 21.30 4.49 -10.09
N GLU A 94 20.60 5.16 -11.00
CA GLU A 94 19.69 6.26 -10.66
C GLU A 94 18.43 5.71 -10.00
N LEU A 95 17.88 4.61 -10.54
CA LEU A 95 16.77 3.89 -9.94
C LEU A 95 17.13 3.31 -8.57
N GLN A 96 18.32 2.71 -8.43
CA GLN A 96 18.80 2.18 -7.15
C GLN A 96 18.94 3.29 -6.10
N GLY A 97 19.50 4.44 -6.47
CA GLY A 97 19.62 5.61 -5.59
C GLY A 97 18.26 6.08 -5.10
N TRP A 98 17.29 6.21 -6.00
CA TRP A 98 15.92 6.60 -5.66
C TRP A 98 15.24 5.56 -4.74
N LEU A 99 15.36 4.26 -5.03
CA LEU A 99 14.77 3.19 -4.22
C LEU A 99 15.29 3.21 -2.78
N ARG A 100 16.60 3.43 -2.59
CA ARG A 100 17.21 3.55 -1.27
C ARG A 100 16.69 4.76 -0.50
N GLN A 101 16.58 5.92 -1.16
CA GLN A 101 16.05 7.14 -0.55
C GLN A 101 14.59 6.98 -0.12
N GLN A 102 13.77 6.28 -0.91
CA GLN A 102 12.35 6.11 -0.63
C GLN A 102 12.03 4.93 0.29
N TYR A 103 12.98 4.05 0.59
CA TYR A 103 12.76 2.86 1.40
C TYR A 103 12.29 3.21 2.82
N THR A 104 13.01 4.09 3.52
CA THR A 104 12.65 4.57 4.86
C THR A 104 11.28 5.27 4.86
N SER A 105 11.01 6.12 3.87
CA SER A 105 9.71 6.79 3.75
C SER A 105 8.55 5.84 3.42
N THR A 106 8.82 4.69 2.82
CA THR A 106 7.77 3.75 2.39
C THR A 106 7.49 2.71 3.47
N PHE A 107 8.52 2.14 4.09
CA PHE A 107 8.38 0.98 4.98
C PHE A 107 8.63 1.29 6.46
N GLU A 108 9.38 2.35 6.79
CA GLU A 108 9.59 2.74 8.20
C GLU A 108 8.55 3.76 8.69
N ALA A 109 7.97 4.54 7.78
CA ALA A 109 6.85 5.45 8.10
C ALA A 109 5.54 4.69 8.34
N GLU A 110 5.28 3.60 7.60
CA GLU A 110 4.11 2.73 7.84
C GLU A 110 4.14 2.06 9.22
N LYS A 111 5.34 1.77 9.76
CA LYS A 111 5.50 1.31 11.16
C LYS A 111 5.16 2.39 12.21
N LYS A 112 5.26 3.68 11.84
CA LYS A 112 4.95 4.81 12.74
C LYS A 112 3.51 5.32 12.61
N SER A 113 2.79 4.98 11.53
CA SER A 113 1.39 5.39 11.36
C SER A 113 0.39 4.48 12.07
N THR A 114 0.77 3.25 12.44
CA THR A 114 -0.05 2.32 13.25
C THR A 114 0.06 2.56 14.76
N THR A 115 0.86 3.53 15.22
CA THR A 115 1.09 3.81 16.65
C THR A 115 0.82 5.29 16.98
N LYS A 116 -0.44 5.72 16.84
CA LYS A 116 -0.93 6.98 17.43
C LYS A 116 -2.19 6.79 18.29
N ALA A 117 -2.24 5.71 19.05
CA ALA A 117 -3.02 5.67 20.27
C ALA A 117 -2.08 5.26 21.40
N PRO A 118 -2.22 5.82 22.63
CA PRO A 118 -1.52 5.28 23.79
C PRO A 118 -1.80 3.76 23.88
N PRO A 119 -0.90 2.97 24.49
CA PRO A 119 -1.12 1.53 24.69
C PRO A 119 -2.30 1.35 25.63
N ILE A 120 -3.51 1.47 25.08
CA ILE A 120 -4.72 0.97 25.68
C ILE A 120 -4.49 -0.52 25.73
N LYS A 121 -4.34 -1.07 26.93
CA LYS A 121 -4.35 -2.51 27.13
C LYS A 121 -5.60 -3.06 26.46
N VAL A 122 -5.39 -3.78 25.37
CA VAL A 122 -6.43 -4.48 24.61
C VAL A 122 -6.77 -5.70 25.45
N THR A 123 -7.76 -5.59 26.33
CA THR A 123 -8.19 -6.68 27.21
C THR A 123 -9.58 -7.14 26.83
N TYR A 124 -9.83 -8.44 26.99
CA TYR A 124 -11.15 -9.04 26.82
C TYR A 124 -12.26 -8.28 27.54
N GLU A 125 -12.04 -7.92 28.81
CA GLU A 125 -12.99 -7.17 29.65
C GLU A 125 -13.49 -5.87 29.02
N ARG A 126 -12.62 -5.18 28.26
CA ARG A 126 -12.98 -3.90 27.64
C ARG A 126 -13.83 -4.10 26.40
N LEU A 127 -13.54 -5.13 25.61
CA LEU A 127 -14.38 -5.53 24.49
C LEU A 127 -15.75 -6.01 24.98
N LYS A 128 -15.76 -6.87 26.01
CA LYS A 128 -16.97 -7.37 26.67
C LYS A 128 -17.87 -6.23 27.13
N LYS A 129 -17.32 -5.24 27.82
CA LYS A 129 -18.06 -4.05 28.24
C LYS A 129 -18.76 -3.32 27.07
N TYR A 130 -18.10 -3.15 25.93
CA TYR A 130 -18.72 -2.47 24.78
C TYR A 130 -19.82 -3.32 24.12
N VAL A 131 -19.67 -4.65 24.14
CA VAL A 131 -20.70 -5.58 23.67
C VAL A 131 -21.91 -5.56 24.61
N ASP A 132 -21.69 -5.57 25.92
CA ASP A 132 -22.75 -5.47 26.94
C ASP A 132 -23.48 -4.13 26.88
N GLU A 133 -22.77 -3.03 26.62
CA GLU A 133 -23.32 -1.70 26.39
C GLU A 133 -24.07 -1.56 25.04
N ARG A 134 -24.04 -2.59 24.19
CA ARG A 134 -24.59 -2.59 22.82
C ARG A 134 -24.09 -1.43 21.95
N ASP A 135 -22.86 -0.96 22.17
CA ASP A 135 -22.28 0.16 21.44
C ASP A 135 -21.55 -0.34 20.18
N SER A 136 -22.31 -0.56 19.09
CA SER A 136 -21.77 -1.10 17.84
C SER A 136 -20.61 -0.28 17.29
N SER A 137 -20.68 1.06 17.38
CA SER A 137 -19.63 1.96 16.91
C SER A 137 -18.32 1.77 17.68
N LYS A 138 -18.38 1.63 19.02
CA LYS A 138 -17.19 1.35 19.82
C LYS A 138 -16.66 -0.06 19.59
N VAL A 139 -17.52 -1.07 19.43
CA VAL A 139 -17.10 -2.45 19.11
C VAL A 139 -16.40 -2.48 17.76
N HIS A 140 -16.97 -1.82 16.74
CA HIS A 140 -16.36 -1.74 15.40
C HIS A 140 -15.03 -0.99 15.42
N ALA A 141 -14.97 0.16 16.08
CA ALA A 141 -13.74 0.93 16.22
C ALA A 141 -12.65 0.15 16.97
N PHE A 142 -13.03 -0.60 18.01
CA PHE A 142 -12.11 -1.42 18.79
C PHE A 142 -11.52 -2.55 17.95
N LEU A 143 -12.37 -3.38 17.33
CA LEU A 143 -11.92 -4.52 16.52
C LEU A 143 -11.14 -4.06 15.27
N SER A 144 -11.54 -2.96 14.64
CA SER A 144 -10.85 -2.43 13.46
C SER A 144 -9.48 -1.81 13.78
N SER A 145 -9.31 -1.26 14.98
CA SER A 145 -8.05 -0.60 15.39
C SER A 145 -7.07 -1.56 16.03
N TYR A 146 -7.56 -2.50 16.84
CA TYR A 146 -6.73 -3.32 17.72
C TYR A 146 -6.79 -4.82 17.42
N GLY A 147 -7.77 -5.28 16.64
CA GLY A 147 -8.03 -6.71 16.45
C GLY A 147 -8.66 -7.38 17.67
N TRP A 148 -8.61 -8.72 17.70
CA TRP A 148 -9.10 -9.52 18.82
C TRP A 148 -8.09 -9.53 19.97
N PRO A 149 -8.53 -9.36 21.24
CA PRO A 149 -7.68 -9.56 22.41
C PRO A 149 -7.11 -10.99 22.45
N GLU A 150 -5.86 -11.15 22.91
CA GLU A 150 -5.22 -12.49 23.04
C GLU A 150 -5.93 -13.38 24.08
N ASP A 151 -6.59 -12.77 25.06
CA ASP A 151 -7.35 -13.41 26.14
C ASP A 151 -8.85 -13.55 25.82
N ALA A 152 -9.26 -13.33 24.57
CA ALA A 152 -10.67 -13.30 24.20
C ALA A 152 -11.34 -14.69 24.29
N ASN A 153 -12.45 -14.75 25.02
CA ASN A 153 -13.34 -15.91 24.99
C ASN A 153 -14.31 -15.81 23.80
N PHE A 154 -13.92 -16.42 22.69
CA PHE A 154 -14.70 -16.40 21.44
C PHE A 154 -16.10 -17.02 21.58
N GLU A 155 -16.27 -18.07 22.40
CA GLU A 155 -17.58 -18.71 22.59
C GLU A 155 -18.59 -17.77 23.24
N GLU A 156 -18.13 -16.93 24.17
CA GLU A 156 -18.97 -15.99 24.89
C GLU A 156 -19.24 -14.72 24.07
N ILE A 157 -18.24 -14.18 23.38
CA ILE A 157 -18.29 -12.83 22.80
C ILE A 157 -18.83 -12.79 21.37
N ILE A 158 -18.62 -13.85 20.58
CA ILE A 158 -18.99 -13.89 19.15
C ILE A 158 -20.50 -13.66 18.94
N PRO A 159 -21.42 -14.30 19.70
CA PRO A 159 -22.86 -14.08 19.49
C PRO A 159 -23.26 -12.61 19.66
N GLY A 160 -22.70 -11.93 20.67
CA GLY A 160 -22.97 -10.51 20.94
C GLY A 160 -22.40 -9.59 19.87
N VAL A 161 -21.15 -9.83 19.45
CA VAL A 161 -20.51 -9.04 18.38
C VAL A 161 -21.24 -9.24 17.04
N LEU A 162 -21.57 -10.49 16.68
CA LEU A 162 -22.30 -10.78 15.45
C LEU A 162 -23.67 -10.10 15.45
N GLY A 163 -24.40 -10.16 16.57
CA GLY A 163 -25.68 -9.47 16.70
C GLY A 163 -25.54 -7.97 16.43
N LEU A 164 -24.58 -7.30 17.07
CA LEU A 164 -24.36 -5.85 16.87
C LEU A 164 -23.93 -5.50 15.45
N TYR A 165 -23.12 -6.34 14.81
CA TYR A 165 -22.68 -6.12 13.43
C TYR A 165 -23.81 -6.34 12.43
N LEU A 166 -24.64 -7.36 12.64
CA LEU A 166 -25.78 -7.65 11.76
C LEU A 166 -26.89 -6.59 11.89
N ASP A 167 -27.07 -6.03 13.09
CA ASP A 167 -28.13 -5.05 13.37
C ASP A 167 -27.75 -3.62 12.97
N HIS A 168 -26.46 -3.27 12.99
CA HIS A 168 -26.03 -1.86 12.92
C HIS A 168 -24.90 -1.54 11.92
N GLU A 169 -24.14 -2.52 11.44
CA GLU A 169 -22.98 -2.29 10.57
C GLU A 169 -23.27 -2.63 9.11
N GLU A 170 -22.57 -1.96 8.18
CA GLU A 170 -22.70 -2.25 6.76
C GLU A 170 -22.18 -3.66 6.43
N TRP A 171 -22.80 -4.34 5.46
CA TRP A 171 -22.43 -5.70 5.05
C TRP A 171 -20.94 -5.86 4.69
N ALA A 172 -20.30 -4.79 4.18
CA ALA A 172 -18.86 -4.78 3.93
C ALA A 172 -18.02 -4.91 5.21
N SER A 173 -18.45 -4.28 6.31
CA SER A 173 -17.84 -4.39 7.64
C SER A 173 -18.10 -5.76 8.27
N VAL A 174 -19.31 -6.29 8.13
CA VAL A 174 -19.67 -7.65 8.57
C VAL A 174 -18.78 -8.69 7.90
N LYS A 175 -18.64 -8.60 6.56
CA LYS A 175 -17.79 -9.53 5.80
C LYS A 175 -16.33 -9.46 6.19
N LYS A 176 -15.80 -8.26 6.48
CA LYS A 176 -14.43 -8.11 6.98
C LYS A 176 -14.26 -8.76 8.35
N MET A 177 -15.20 -8.55 9.26
CA MET A 177 -15.16 -9.14 10.61
C MET A 177 -15.19 -10.67 10.55
N LEU A 178 -16.05 -11.25 9.70
CA LEU A 178 -16.12 -12.71 9.50
C LEU A 178 -14.84 -13.32 8.90
N VAL A 179 -14.03 -12.55 8.17
CA VAL A 179 -12.73 -13.01 7.64
C VAL A 179 -11.62 -12.88 8.68
N LEU A 180 -11.83 -12.08 9.74
CA LEU A 180 -10.89 -11.88 10.83
C LEU A 180 -11.12 -12.84 12.02
N LEU A 181 -12.23 -13.57 12.01
CA LEU A 181 -12.50 -14.73 12.86
C LEU A 181 -11.81 -15.97 12.29
#